data_AF-A0A1N0ZBA9-F1
#
_entry.id   AF-A0A1N0ZBA9-F1
#
_cell.length_a   1.000
_cell.length_b   1.000
_cell.length_c   1.000
_cell.angle_alpha   90.00
_cell.angle_beta   90.00
_cell.angle_gamma   90.00
#
_symmetry.space_group_name_H-M   'P 1'
#
loop_
_entity.id
_entity.type
_entity.pdbx_description
1 polymer ?
#
loop_
_entity_poly.entity_id
_entity_poly.type
_entity_poly.pdbx_seq_one_letter_code
_entity_poly.pdbx_strand_id
1 'polypeptide(L)'
;MSVAPWWVNWLAMVCLMTAVSAPMWLLMQSDSDTRGWLFFIVKVTAFSVGLATMFALIQQPVRRSFATALAGLNRVQRRQAATAISRGDIPRDPAVLSAAVRLATIALGVQRRAPSWAKWFQRISPILFLAFAVGDFINDKNRHALAYTVFAVLLLVSVLWSEHVRHRTQSRVDLLNSAASAAGAAPPHSAADYPALMSGRKQVLIAVAIGLTTAIFAAAVTYFADQPNRTLKRDCVNAVHGIYYFTEHKEMIDGPTILPNGPSLSAYQDWSDEINRYAAPIPEGDIGVSMHRVASLSKQALNLVRDARNDPDAPQAKTTERQINYYKIINQMYDETHQVLQACDGVFH
;
A
#
# COMPACT_ATOMS: atom_id res chain seq x y z
N MET A 1 -4.62 -35.72 9.35
CA MET A 1 -5.38 -34.53 8.88
C MET A 1 -6.66 -34.46 9.69
N SER A 2 -6.70 -33.60 10.71
CA SER A 2 -7.95 -33.20 11.34
C SER A 2 -8.79 -32.45 10.30
N VAL A 3 -10.10 -32.71 10.28
CA VAL A 3 -11.07 -32.00 9.42
C VAL A 3 -11.30 -30.62 10.03
N ALA A 4 -10.25 -29.81 10.12
CA ALA A 4 -10.39 -28.44 10.57
C ALA A 4 -11.26 -27.69 9.56
N PRO A 5 -12.24 -26.88 10.03
CA PRO A 5 -13.06 -26.08 9.14
C PRO A 5 -12.19 -25.23 8.20
N TRP A 6 -12.68 -24.97 7.00
CA TRP A 6 -11.92 -24.27 5.96
C TRP A 6 -11.40 -22.90 6.42
N TRP A 7 -12.14 -22.20 7.28
CA TRP A 7 -11.78 -20.90 7.83
C TRP A 7 -10.56 -20.95 8.76
N VAL A 8 -10.35 -22.05 9.51
CA VAL A 8 -9.17 -22.21 10.39
C VAL A 8 -7.89 -22.29 9.57
N ASN A 9 -7.92 -23.06 8.48
CA ASN A 9 -6.79 -23.19 7.58
C ASN A 9 -6.54 -21.90 6.80
N TRP A 10 -7.59 -21.17 6.45
CA TRP A 10 -7.48 -19.86 5.80
C TRP A 10 -6.80 -18.85 6.74
N LEU A 11 -7.23 -18.74 8.01
CA LEU A 11 -6.58 -17.88 9.00
C LEU A 11 -5.11 -18.25 9.22
N ALA A 12 -4.79 -19.54 9.37
CA ALA A 12 -3.41 -19.98 9.50
C ALA A 12 -2.55 -19.57 8.30
N MET A 13 -3.12 -19.61 7.09
CA MET A 13 -2.45 -19.20 5.87
C MET A 13 -2.27 -17.68 5.78
N VAL A 14 -3.26 -16.89 6.21
CA VAL A 14 -3.13 -15.43 6.34
C VAL A 14 -2.01 -15.08 7.31
N CYS A 15 -1.98 -15.69 8.50
CA CYS A 15 -0.94 -15.46 9.49
C CYS A 15 0.45 -15.81 8.95
N LEU A 16 0.58 -16.94 8.25
CA LEU A 16 1.85 -17.36 7.66
C LEU A 16 2.31 -16.40 6.55
N MET A 17 1.40 -16.00 5.66
CA MET A 17 1.71 -15.01 4.61
C MET A 17 2.08 -13.65 5.20
N THR A 18 1.41 -13.24 6.28
CA THR A 18 1.72 -12.01 7.02
C THR A 18 3.10 -12.11 7.66
N ALA A 19 3.41 -13.21 8.34
CA ALA A 19 4.71 -13.40 8.99
C ALA A 19 5.89 -13.40 8.00
N VAL A 20 5.67 -13.86 6.76
CA VAL A 20 6.70 -13.85 5.70
C VAL A 20 6.78 -12.48 5.01
N SER A 21 5.64 -11.83 4.74
CA SER A 21 5.61 -10.57 3.98
C SER A 21 5.86 -9.34 4.85
N ALA A 22 5.43 -9.33 6.11
CA ALA A 22 5.57 -8.19 7.00
C ALA A 22 7.03 -7.74 7.18
N PRO A 23 8.02 -8.61 7.45
CA PRO A 23 9.41 -8.19 7.60
C PRO A 23 9.97 -7.53 6.33
N MET A 24 9.59 -8.04 5.15
CA MET A 24 10.01 -7.49 3.86
C MET A 24 9.48 -6.06 3.68
N TRP A 25 8.18 -5.87 3.90
CA TRP A 25 7.56 -4.55 3.78
C TRP A 25 8.08 -3.55 4.84
N LEU A 26 8.49 -4.05 6.01
CA LEU A 26 9.01 -3.24 7.11
C LEU A 26 10.43 -2.75 6.80
N LEU A 27 11.23 -3.56 6.09
CA LEU A 27 12.55 -3.15 5.58
C LEU A 27 12.47 -2.17 4.39
N MET A 28 11.35 -2.16 3.66
CA MET A 28 11.09 -1.25 2.54
C MET A 28 10.50 0.10 2.94
N GLN A 29 10.28 0.32 4.23
CA GLN A 29 9.71 1.57 4.73
C GLN A 29 10.86 2.51 5.11
N SER A 30 11.08 3.57 4.32
CA SER A 30 12.20 4.50 4.55
C SER A 30 11.96 5.49 5.68
N ASP A 31 10.70 5.79 6.03
CA ASP A 31 10.40 6.90 6.93
C ASP A 31 9.52 6.49 8.12
N SER A 32 9.92 6.96 9.31
CA SER A 32 9.35 6.68 10.62
C SER A 32 8.04 7.41 10.91
N ASP A 33 7.33 7.86 9.87
CA ASP A 33 6.07 8.56 10.06
C ASP A 33 4.97 7.55 10.47
N THR A 34 4.29 7.84 11.58
CA THR A 34 3.09 7.15 12.08
C THR A 34 2.06 6.87 10.99
N ARG A 35 1.94 7.75 10.00
CA ARG A 35 1.02 7.61 8.88
C ARG A 35 1.50 6.56 7.86
N GLY A 36 2.82 6.45 7.67
CA GLY A 36 3.45 5.34 6.96
C GLY A 36 3.08 3.99 7.56
N TRP A 37 3.04 3.88 8.88
CA TRP A 37 2.72 2.64 9.59
C TRP A 37 1.30 2.12 9.27
N LEU A 38 0.32 3.02 9.18
CA LEU A 38 -1.04 2.64 8.76
C LEU A 38 -1.07 2.11 7.31
N PHE A 39 -0.32 2.74 6.40
CA PHE A 39 -0.20 2.24 5.03
C PHE A 39 0.47 0.87 4.95
N PHE A 40 1.46 0.62 5.81
CA PHE A 40 2.11 -0.67 5.93
C PHE A 40 1.12 -1.76 6.35
N ILE A 41 0.37 -1.56 7.43
CA ILE A 41 -0.63 -2.54 7.89
C ILE A 41 -1.59 -2.87 6.75
N VAL A 42 -2.17 -1.84 6.12
CA VAL A 42 -3.19 -2.03 5.08
C VAL A 42 -2.64 -2.82 3.90
N LYS A 43 -1.45 -2.49 3.39
CA LYS A 43 -0.84 -3.19 2.26
C LYS A 43 -0.52 -4.64 2.59
N VAL A 44 0.09 -4.89 3.75
CA VAL A 44 0.47 -6.25 4.19
C VAL A 44 -0.77 -7.10 4.43
N THR A 45 -1.80 -6.56 5.11
CA THR A 45 -3.05 -7.28 5.36
C THR A 45 -3.80 -7.57 4.07
N ALA A 46 -3.96 -6.57 3.19
CA ALA A 46 -4.65 -6.75 1.91
C ALA A 46 -3.94 -7.81 1.04
N PHE A 47 -2.62 -7.73 0.93
CA PHE A 47 -1.81 -8.69 0.18
C PHE A 47 -1.91 -10.11 0.77
N SER A 48 -1.78 -10.24 2.09
CA SER A 48 -1.81 -11.54 2.78
C SER A 48 -3.20 -12.20 2.69
N VAL A 49 -4.27 -11.41 2.87
CA VAL A 49 -5.66 -11.87 2.73
C VAL A 49 -5.96 -12.26 1.29
N GLY A 50 -5.54 -11.45 0.31
CA GLY A 50 -5.72 -11.74 -1.11
C GLY A 50 -5.05 -13.06 -1.50
N LEU A 51 -3.77 -13.22 -1.18
CA LEU A 51 -3.03 -14.45 -1.47
C LEU A 51 -3.62 -15.67 -0.75
N ALA A 52 -3.92 -15.58 0.54
CA ALA A 52 -4.50 -16.69 1.29
C ALA A 52 -5.87 -17.12 0.73
N THR A 53 -6.70 -16.15 0.33
CA THR A 53 -8.00 -16.41 -0.30
C THR A 53 -7.85 -17.08 -1.65
N MET A 54 -6.93 -16.58 -2.48
CA MET A 54 -6.60 -17.18 -3.77
C MET A 54 -6.14 -18.63 -3.60
N PHE A 55 -5.20 -18.88 -2.68
CA PHE A 55 -4.73 -20.24 -2.39
C PHE A 55 -5.84 -21.13 -1.86
N ALA A 56 -6.70 -20.64 -0.96
CA ALA A 56 -7.81 -21.41 -0.41
C ALA A 56 -8.79 -21.86 -1.49
N LEU A 57 -9.18 -20.97 -2.40
CA LEU A 57 -10.09 -21.29 -3.51
C LEU A 57 -9.49 -22.27 -4.51
N ILE A 58 -8.21 -22.10 -4.85
CA ILE A 58 -7.51 -22.98 -5.79
C ILE A 58 -7.30 -24.38 -5.17
N GLN A 59 -7.02 -24.47 -3.86
CA GLN A 59 -6.78 -25.75 -3.17
C GLN A 59 -8.04 -26.50 -2.77
N GLN A 60 -9.21 -25.85 -2.71
CA GLN A 60 -10.46 -26.46 -2.26
C GLN A 60 -10.83 -27.77 -3.02
N PRO A 61 -10.81 -27.83 -4.37
CA PRO A 61 -11.12 -29.07 -5.08
C PRO A 61 -10.12 -30.19 -4.80
N VAL A 62 -8.84 -29.84 -4.62
CA VAL A 62 -7.77 -30.79 -4.27
C VAL A 62 -7.96 -31.38 -2.88
N ARG A 63 -8.38 -30.55 -1.91
CA ARG A 63 -8.69 -31.05 -0.56
C ARG A 63 -9.87 -32.00 -0.54
N ARG A 64 -10.89 -31.75 -1.37
CA ARG A 64 -12.04 -32.65 -1.51
C ARG A 64 -11.62 -34.00 -2.08
N SER A 65 -10.78 -34.04 -3.12
CA SER A 65 -10.30 -35.31 -3.68
C SER A 65 -9.46 -36.12 -2.70
N PHE A 66 -8.61 -35.46 -1.91
CA PHE A 66 -7.87 -36.13 -0.82
C PHE A 66 -8.80 -36.68 0.27
N ALA A 67 -9.86 -35.96 0.62
CA ALA A 67 -10.85 -36.44 1.59
C ALA A 67 -11.60 -37.68 1.06
N THR A 68 -11.98 -37.69 -0.22
CA THR A 68 -12.61 -38.85 -0.87
C THR A 68 -11.67 -40.06 -0.94
N ALA A 69 -10.38 -39.84 -1.27
CA ALA A 69 -9.38 -40.91 -1.32
C ALA A 69 -9.11 -41.56 0.05
N LEU A 70 -9.38 -40.82 1.14
CA LEU A 70 -9.26 -41.29 2.52
C LEU A 70 -10.58 -41.69 3.16
N ALA A 71 -11.69 -41.64 2.42
CA ALA A 71 -13.00 -42.06 2.90
C ALA A 71 -12.97 -43.56 3.23
N GLY A 72 -13.50 -43.94 4.39
CA GLY A 72 -13.50 -45.33 4.87
C GLY A 72 -12.30 -45.73 5.75
N LEU A 73 -11.20 -44.97 5.78
CA LEU A 73 -10.06 -45.27 6.65
C LEU A 73 -10.22 -44.66 8.05
N ASN A 74 -9.74 -45.36 9.07
CA ASN A 74 -9.71 -44.86 10.45
C ASN A 74 -8.59 -43.79 10.66
N ARG A 75 -8.59 -43.08 11.80
CA ARG A 75 -7.65 -41.97 12.05
C ARG A 75 -6.18 -42.41 12.06
N VAL A 76 -5.89 -43.63 12.51
CA VAL A 76 -4.55 -44.21 12.56
C VAL A 76 -4.06 -44.58 11.15
N GLN A 77 -4.89 -45.26 10.37
CA GLN A 77 -4.65 -45.63 8.99
C GLN A 77 -4.48 -44.41 8.08
N ARG A 78 -5.26 -43.33 8.29
CA ARG A 78 -5.05 -42.05 7.57
C ARG A 78 -3.70 -41.43 7.87
N ARG A 79 -3.26 -41.47 9.13
CA ARG A 79 -1.93 -40.97 9.51
C ARG A 79 -0.84 -41.82 8.88
N GLN A 80 -1.01 -43.13 8.88
CA GLN A 80 -0.07 -44.10 8.32
C GLN A 80 0.07 -43.96 6.79
N ALA A 81 -1.06 -43.80 6.08
CA ALA A 81 -1.07 -43.50 4.65
C ALA A 81 -0.37 -42.16 4.34
N ALA A 82 -0.65 -41.11 5.12
CA ALA A 82 0.00 -39.80 4.95
C ALA A 82 1.51 -39.84 5.26
N THR A 83 1.92 -40.60 6.27
CA THR A 83 3.35 -40.80 6.57
C THR A 83 4.05 -41.61 5.49
N ALA A 84 3.42 -42.66 4.94
CA ALA A 84 4.00 -43.50 3.89
C ALA A 84 4.39 -42.71 2.64
N ILE A 85 3.62 -41.67 2.30
CA ILE A 85 3.89 -40.81 1.13
C ILE A 85 5.05 -39.84 1.38
N SER A 86 5.25 -39.41 2.63
CA SER A 86 6.26 -38.42 2.97
C SER A 86 7.60 -39.04 3.34
N ARG A 87 7.64 -39.94 4.33
CA ARG A 87 8.88 -40.56 4.88
C ARG A 87 8.72 -41.93 5.53
N GLY A 88 7.52 -42.49 5.61
CA GLY A 88 7.21 -43.71 6.38
C GLY A 88 7.53 -45.02 5.64
N ASP A 89 7.52 -46.11 6.40
CA ASP A 89 7.66 -47.47 5.88
C ASP A 89 6.49 -47.88 4.99
N ILE A 90 6.75 -48.83 4.08
CA ILE A 90 5.74 -49.37 3.18
C ILE A 90 4.66 -50.09 4.02
N PRO A 91 3.39 -49.64 3.97
CA PRO A 91 2.31 -50.26 4.74
C PRO A 91 2.12 -51.72 4.36
N ARG A 92 2.02 -52.60 5.36
CA ARG A 92 1.70 -54.04 5.16
C ARG A 92 0.22 -54.30 4.93
N ASP A 93 -0.65 -53.40 5.40
CA ASP A 93 -2.10 -53.48 5.19
C ASP A 93 -2.44 -53.06 3.73
N PRO A 94 -3.05 -53.93 2.91
CA PRO A 94 -3.36 -53.64 1.52
C PRO A 94 -4.37 -52.49 1.35
N ALA A 95 -5.26 -52.26 2.31
CA ALA A 95 -6.19 -51.14 2.29
C ALA A 95 -5.46 -49.79 2.51
N VAL A 96 -4.44 -49.78 3.37
CA VAL A 96 -3.61 -48.59 3.61
C VAL A 96 -2.65 -48.34 2.45
N LEU A 97 -2.09 -49.40 1.87
CA LEU A 97 -1.19 -49.31 0.72
C LEU A 97 -1.91 -48.75 -0.52
N SER A 98 -3.10 -49.25 -0.83
CA SER A 98 -3.91 -48.74 -1.95
C SER A 98 -4.33 -47.28 -1.75
N ALA A 99 -4.71 -46.89 -0.53
CA ALA A 99 -5.02 -45.49 -0.20
C ALA A 99 -3.80 -44.57 -0.30
N ALA A 100 -2.61 -45.04 0.14
CA ALA A 100 -1.37 -44.29 0.03
C ALA A 100 -0.97 -44.07 -1.44
N VAL A 101 -1.10 -45.09 -2.29
CA VAL A 101 -0.86 -44.97 -3.73
C VAL A 101 -1.82 -43.95 -4.36
N ARG A 102 -3.13 -44.03 -4.07
CA ARG A 102 -4.14 -43.08 -4.57
C ARG A 102 -3.86 -41.64 -4.15
N LEU A 103 -3.48 -41.44 -2.89
CA LEU A 103 -3.10 -40.11 -2.39
C LEU A 103 -1.84 -39.59 -3.10
N ALA A 104 -0.84 -40.45 -3.32
CA ALA A 104 0.43 -40.05 -3.93
C ALA A 104 0.28 -39.71 -5.42
N THR A 105 -0.56 -40.44 -6.16
CA THR A 105 -0.91 -40.14 -7.55
C THR A 105 -1.68 -38.83 -7.67
N ILE A 106 -2.61 -38.53 -6.75
CA ILE A 106 -3.30 -37.23 -6.70
C ILE A 106 -2.30 -36.11 -6.46
N ALA A 107 -1.40 -36.26 -5.48
CA ALA A 107 -0.39 -35.24 -5.16
C ALA A 107 0.51 -34.94 -6.37
N LEU A 108 1.00 -35.99 -7.05
CA LEU A 108 1.79 -35.84 -8.28
C LEU A 108 0.99 -35.24 -9.44
N GLY A 109 -0.28 -35.63 -9.59
CA GLY A 109 -1.19 -35.12 -10.61
C GLY A 109 -1.43 -33.62 -10.46
N VAL A 110 -1.68 -33.16 -9.23
CA VAL A 110 -1.83 -31.73 -8.89
C VAL A 110 -0.53 -30.98 -9.18
N GLN A 111 0.62 -31.53 -8.79
CA GLN A 111 1.91 -30.86 -9.00
C GLN A 111 2.29 -30.79 -10.49
N ARG A 112 2.00 -31.84 -11.27
CA ARG A 112 2.22 -31.86 -12.73
C ARG A 112 1.30 -30.89 -13.46
N ARG A 113 0.02 -30.83 -13.07
CA ARG A 113 -1.00 -29.96 -13.67
C ARG A 113 -1.01 -28.53 -13.12
N ALA A 114 -0.03 -28.14 -12.31
CA ALA A 114 0.13 -26.73 -11.94
C ALA A 114 0.24 -25.86 -13.22
N PRO A 115 -0.48 -24.73 -13.30
CA PRO A 115 -0.58 -23.95 -14.51
C PRO A 115 0.80 -23.44 -14.95
N SER A 116 1.02 -23.38 -16.27
CA SER A 116 2.30 -22.98 -16.86
C SER A 116 2.72 -21.57 -16.43
N TRP A 117 1.78 -20.64 -16.33
CA TRP A 117 2.04 -19.27 -15.85
C TRP A 117 2.58 -19.25 -14.42
N ALA A 118 2.09 -20.12 -13.52
CA ALA A 118 2.55 -20.17 -12.14
C ALA A 118 3.95 -20.75 -12.05
N LYS A 119 4.26 -21.80 -12.82
CA LYS A 119 5.62 -22.37 -12.91
C LYS A 119 6.61 -21.35 -13.48
N TRP A 120 6.20 -20.61 -14.50
CA TRP A 120 6.99 -19.55 -15.11
C TRP A 120 7.23 -18.39 -14.13
N PHE A 121 6.18 -17.90 -13.47
CA PHE A 121 6.28 -16.84 -12.46
C PHE A 121 7.15 -17.25 -11.28
N GLN A 122 6.98 -18.47 -10.76
CA GLN A 122 7.80 -19.01 -9.67
C GLN A 122 9.29 -19.03 -10.04
N ARG A 123 9.64 -19.39 -11.27
CA ARG A 123 11.03 -19.42 -11.76
C ARG A 123 11.63 -18.04 -12.01
N ILE A 124 10.84 -17.09 -12.50
CA ILE A 124 11.31 -15.73 -12.81
C ILE A 124 11.36 -14.85 -11.58
N SER A 125 10.49 -15.08 -10.59
CA SER A 125 10.41 -14.25 -9.38
C SER A 125 11.77 -13.99 -8.69
N PRO A 126 12.65 -14.97 -8.42
CA PRO A 126 13.94 -14.66 -7.78
C PRO A 126 14.83 -13.77 -8.65
N ILE A 127 14.83 -13.96 -9.97
CA ILE A 127 15.62 -13.14 -10.92
C ILE A 127 15.11 -11.70 -10.91
N LEU A 128 13.80 -11.53 -10.94
CA LEU A 128 13.15 -10.21 -10.91
C LEU A 128 13.49 -9.46 -9.61
N PHE A 129 13.39 -10.12 -8.46
CA PHE A 129 13.74 -9.50 -7.17
C PHE A 129 15.24 -9.21 -7.04
N LEU A 130 16.11 -10.04 -7.62
CA LEU A 130 17.54 -9.76 -7.69
C LEU A 130 17.82 -8.50 -8.54
N ALA A 131 17.12 -8.33 -9.67
CA ALA A 131 17.25 -7.14 -10.50
C ALA A 131 16.81 -5.87 -9.76
N PHE A 132 15.71 -5.93 -9.00
CA PHE A 132 15.31 -4.82 -8.12
C PHE A 132 16.35 -4.52 -7.05
N ALA A 133 16.95 -5.54 -6.43
CA ALA A 133 18.01 -5.35 -5.45
C ALA A 133 19.22 -4.61 -6.03
N VAL A 134 19.66 -4.98 -7.25
CA VAL A 134 20.76 -4.29 -7.95
C VAL A 134 20.40 -2.84 -8.25
N GLY A 135 19.18 -2.58 -8.73
CA GLY A 135 18.70 -1.22 -9.00
C GLY A 135 18.69 -0.35 -7.74
N ASP A 136 18.27 -0.89 -6.59
CA ASP A 136 18.28 -0.16 -5.33
C ASP A 136 19.68 0.03 -4.74
N PHE A 137 20.61 -0.88 -5.02
CA PHE A 137 22.03 -0.73 -4.65
C PHE A 137 22.67 0.44 -5.40
N ILE A 138 22.32 0.63 -6.67
CA ILE A 138 22.79 1.77 -7.48
C ILE A 138 22.25 3.10 -6.96
N ASN A 139 21.05 3.10 -6.36
CA ASN A 139 20.40 4.29 -5.80
C ASN A 139 20.76 4.56 -4.33
N ASP A 140 21.80 3.92 -3.78
CA ASP A 140 22.21 4.00 -2.36
C ASP A 140 21.11 3.62 -1.35
N LYS A 141 20.09 2.86 -1.77
CA LYS A 141 19.00 2.37 -0.92
C LYS A 141 19.34 1.02 -0.31
N ASN A 142 20.41 0.99 0.49
CA ASN A 142 20.99 -0.24 1.04
C ASN A 142 20.00 -1.14 1.79
N ARG A 143 19.02 -0.56 2.50
CA ARG A 143 17.97 -1.33 3.21
C ARG A 143 17.03 -2.05 2.25
N HIS A 144 16.61 -1.39 1.18
CA HIS A 144 15.71 -2.00 0.19
C HIS A 144 16.44 -3.08 -0.62
N ALA A 145 17.70 -2.80 -1.00
CA ALA A 145 18.54 -3.77 -1.69
C ALA A 145 18.73 -5.05 -0.86
N LEU A 146 18.98 -4.93 0.45
CA LEU A 146 19.11 -6.08 1.35
C LEU A 146 17.79 -6.85 1.48
N ALA A 147 16.66 -6.15 1.63
CA ALA A 147 15.33 -6.78 1.70
C ALA A 147 15.02 -7.61 0.45
N TYR A 148 15.23 -7.03 -0.74
CA TYR A 148 15.03 -7.73 -2.00
C TYR A 148 15.99 -8.91 -2.19
N THR A 149 17.25 -8.77 -1.76
CA THR A 149 18.23 -9.86 -1.82
C THR A 149 17.82 -11.05 -0.95
N VAL A 150 17.44 -10.79 0.31
CA VAL A 150 16.96 -11.84 1.22
C VAL A 150 15.72 -12.52 0.64
N PHE A 151 14.78 -11.75 0.09
CA PHE A 151 13.57 -12.29 -0.51
C PHE A 151 13.85 -13.14 -1.75
N ALA A 152 14.76 -12.69 -2.63
CA ALA A 152 15.20 -13.44 -3.79
C ALA A 152 15.83 -14.79 -3.41
N VAL A 153 16.68 -14.81 -2.37
CA VAL A 153 17.28 -16.05 -1.85
C VAL A 153 16.20 -16.98 -1.29
N LEU A 154 15.25 -16.48 -0.51
CA LEU A 154 14.14 -17.28 0.02
C LEU A 154 13.29 -17.90 -1.11
N LEU A 155 13.01 -17.14 -2.16
CA LEU A 155 12.30 -17.64 -3.34
C LEU A 155 13.11 -18.70 -4.09
N LEU A 156 14.41 -18.49 -4.25
CA LEU A 156 15.31 -19.47 -4.88
C LEU A 156 15.34 -20.78 -4.09
N VAL A 157 15.49 -20.70 -2.76
CA VAL A 157 15.43 -21.86 -1.86
C VAL A 157 14.07 -22.56 -1.97
N SER A 158 12.97 -21.82 -2.05
CA SER A 158 11.62 -22.37 -2.24
C SER A 158 11.47 -23.11 -3.58
N VAL A 159 12.01 -22.56 -4.67
CA VAL A 159 12.05 -23.21 -5.99
C VAL A 159 12.83 -24.52 -5.91
N LEU A 160 14.07 -24.48 -5.41
CA LEU A 160 14.93 -25.66 -5.27
C LEU A 160 14.29 -26.72 -4.37
N TRP A 161 13.68 -26.31 -3.26
CA TRP A 161 12.96 -27.19 -2.35
C TRP A 161 11.75 -27.84 -3.03
N SER A 162 10.99 -27.07 -3.81
CA SER A 162 9.83 -27.60 -4.54
C SER A 162 10.23 -28.65 -5.59
N GLU A 163 11.36 -28.45 -6.27
CA GLU A 163 11.91 -29.42 -7.23
C GLU A 163 12.45 -30.65 -6.49
N HIS A 164 13.17 -30.47 -5.38
CA HIS A 164 13.66 -31.57 -4.55
C HIS A 164 12.51 -32.43 -4.01
N VAL A 165 11.47 -31.81 -3.45
CA VAL A 165 10.26 -32.51 -2.97
C VAL A 165 9.55 -33.22 -4.12
N ARG A 166 9.48 -32.61 -5.31
CA ARG A 166 8.90 -33.24 -6.50
C ARG A 166 9.64 -34.52 -6.87
N HIS A 167 10.97 -34.45 -7.00
CA HIS A 167 11.79 -35.61 -7.35
C HIS A 167 11.67 -36.71 -6.30
N ARG A 168 11.76 -36.36 -5.01
CA ARG A 168 11.60 -37.30 -3.91
C ARG A 168 10.22 -37.98 -3.91
N THR A 169 9.15 -37.21 -4.18
CA THR A 169 7.78 -37.75 -4.23
C THR A 169 7.63 -38.70 -5.40
N GLN A 170 8.18 -38.37 -6.58
CA GLN A 170 8.16 -39.26 -7.75
C GLN A 170 8.81 -40.61 -7.44
N SER A 171 10.07 -40.60 -6.95
CA SER A 171 10.77 -41.84 -6.60
C SER A 171 10.02 -42.67 -5.56
N ARG A 172 9.35 -42.03 -4.60
CA ARG A 172 8.53 -42.72 -3.60
C ARG A 172 7.26 -43.33 -4.17
N VAL A 173 6.61 -42.66 -5.12
CA VAL A 173 5.44 -43.23 -5.80
C VAL A 173 5.83 -44.45 -6.63
N ASP A 174 6.97 -44.41 -7.31
CA ASP A 174 7.46 -45.55 -8.08
C ASP A 174 7.72 -46.77 -7.16
N LEU A 175 8.30 -46.55 -5.98
CA LEU A 175 8.48 -47.59 -4.96
C LEU A 175 7.13 -48.13 -4.44
N LEU A 176 6.18 -47.26 -4.10
CA LEU A 176 4.85 -47.68 -3.61
C LEU A 176 4.05 -48.44 -4.67
N ASN A 177 4.14 -48.02 -5.94
CA ASN A 177 3.53 -48.72 -7.06
C ASN A 177 4.13 -50.12 -7.24
N SER A 178 5.46 -50.25 -7.18
CA SER A 178 6.13 -51.56 -7.28
C SER A 178 5.71 -52.51 -6.14
N ALA A 179 5.59 -52.01 -4.92
CA ALA A 179 5.15 -52.78 -3.76
C ALA A 179 3.67 -53.19 -3.85
N ALA A 180 2.80 -52.29 -4.35
CA ALA A 180 1.39 -52.59 -4.56
C ALA A 180 1.20 -53.68 -5.64
N SER A 181 1.96 -53.62 -6.73
CA SER A 181 1.97 -54.67 -7.76
C SER A 181 2.44 -56.01 -7.22
N ALA A 182 3.50 -56.04 -6.39
CA ALA A 182 3.98 -57.27 -5.76
C ALA A 182 2.98 -57.89 -4.77
N ALA A 183 2.17 -57.06 -4.10
CA ALA A 183 1.15 -57.50 -3.16
C ALA A 183 -0.18 -57.92 -3.82
N GLY A 184 -0.29 -57.90 -5.15
CA GLY A 184 -1.53 -58.20 -5.88
C GLY A 184 -2.64 -57.17 -5.63
N ALA A 185 -2.31 -55.99 -5.12
CA ALA A 185 -3.28 -54.92 -4.91
C ALA A 185 -3.74 -54.38 -6.26
N ALA A 186 -5.04 -54.07 -6.38
CA ALA A 186 -5.63 -53.58 -7.62
C ALA A 186 -4.82 -52.39 -8.20
N PRO A 187 -4.62 -52.35 -9.53
CA PRO A 187 -3.86 -51.29 -10.16
C PRO A 187 -4.45 -49.92 -9.79
N PRO A 188 -3.59 -48.89 -9.62
CA PRO A 188 -4.06 -47.55 -9.32
C PRO A 188 -5.12 -47.14 -10.36
N HIS A 189 -6.26 -46.61 -9.89
CA HIS A 189 -7.29 -46.08 -10.77
C HIS A 189 -6.67 -45.11 -11.79
N SER A 190 -7.16 -45.21 -13.02
CA SER A 190 -6.62 -44.49 -14.16
C SER A 190 -6.66 -42.97 -13.92
N ALA A 191 -5.77 -42.21 -14.56
CA ALA A 191 -5.75 -40.74 -14.44
C ALA A 191 -7.09 -40.06 -14.84
N ALA A 192 -8.00 -40.82 -15.46
CA ALA A 192 -9.35 -40.42 -15.86
C ALA A 192 -10.39 -40.49 -14.71
N ASP A 193 -10.14 -41.25 -13.64
CA ASP A 193 -11.07 -41.39 -12.50
C ASP A 193 -10.94 -40.27 -11.45
N TYR A 194 -9.95 -39.39 -11.61
CA TYR A 194 -9.73 -38.28 -10.69
C TYR A 194 -10.54 -37.05 -11.13
N PRO A 195 -11.20 -36.34 -10.20
CA PRO A 195 -12.00 -35.18 -10.53
C PRO A 195 -11.16 -34.14 -11.28
N ALA A 196 -11.73 -33.60 -12.35
CA ALA A 196 -11.08 -32.58 -13.16
C ALA A 196 -10.61 -31.43 -12.26
N LEU A 197 -9.30 -31.18 -12.27
CA LEU A 197 -8.74 -29.98 -11.69
C LEU A 197 -9.41 -28.76 -12.34
N MET A 198 -9.73 -27.75 -11.53
CA MET A 198 -10.35 -26.52 -11.99
C MET A 198 -9.60 -25.99 -13.23
N SER A 199 -10.32 -25.65 -14.30
CA SER A 199 -9.69 -25.26 -15.56
C SER A 199 -8.73 -24.09 -15.35
N GLY A 200 -7.59 -24.09 -16.06
CA GLY A 200 -6.57 -23.04 -15.92
C GLY A 200 -7.15 -21.63 -16.13
N ARG A 201 -8.14 -21.49 -17.04
CA ARG A 201 -8.87 -20.23 -17.26
C ARG A 201 -9.64 -19.75 -16.03
N LYS A 202 -10.31 -20.64 -15.28
CA LYS A 202 -11.00 -20.29 -14.03
C LYS A 202 -10.00 -19.88 -12.94
N GLN A 203 -8.86 -20.56 -12.85
CA GLN A 203 -7.81 -20.19 -11.90
C GLN A 203 -7.23 -18.80 -12.20
N VAL A 204 -6.99 -18.49 -13.47
CA VAL A 204 -6.54 -17.15 -13.89
C VAL A 204 -7.59 -16.09 -13.57
N LEU A 205 -8.87 -16.35 -13.85
CA LEU A 205 -9.95 -15.41 -13.54
C LEU A 205 -10.06 -15.12 -12.04
N ILE A 206 -9.93 -16.14 -11.17
CA ILE A 206 -9.91 -15.96 -9.71
C ILE A 206 -8.70 -15.13 -9.30
N ALA A 207 -7.51 -15.42 -9.85
CA ALA A 207 -6.30 -14.67 -9.57
C ALA A 207 -6.42 -13.19 -9.97
N VAL A 208 -6.93 -12.93 -11.18
CA VAL A 208 -7.17 -11.57 -11.68
C VAL A 208 -8.22 -10.86 -10.83
N ALA A 209 -9.35 -11.50 -10.52
CA ALA A 209 -10.40 -10.89 -9.71
C ALA A 209 -9.89 -10.49 -8.32
N ILE A 210 -9.16 -11.38 -7.64
CA ILE A 210 -8.58 -11.09 -6.31
C ILE A 210 -7.48 -10.04 -6.40
N GLY A 211 -6.63 -10.11 -7.43
CA GLY A 211 -5.60 -9.11 -7.67
C GLY A 211 -6.19 -7.71 -7.85
N LEU A 212 -7.24 -7.60 -8.67
CA LEU A 212 -7.96 -6.34 -8.89
C LEU A 212 -8.64 -5.83 -7.61
N THR A 213 -9.36 -6.68 -6.88
CA THR A 213 -10.03 -6.23 -5.64
C THR A 213 -9.03 -5.77 -4.59
N THR A 214 -7.91 -6.49 -4.44
CA THR A 214 -6.84 -6.12 -3.51
C THR A 214 -6.16 -4.81 -3.92
N ALA A 215 -5.89 -4.63 -5.22
CA ALA A 215 -5.30 -3.40 -5.75
C ALA A 215 -6.22 -2.19 -5.61
N ILE A 216 -7.52 -2.34 -5.93
CA ILE A 216 -8.52 -1.28 -5.78
C ILE A 216 -8.64 -0.87 -4.31
N PHE A 217 -8.73 -1.84 -3.40
CA PHE A 217 -8.83 -1.57 -1.95
C PHE A 217 -7.59 -0.82 -1.45
N ALA A 218 -6.38 -1.30 -1.78
CA ALA A 218 -5.15 -0.64 -1.41
C ALA A 218 -5.07 0.79 -1.97
N ALA A 219 -5.43 0.98 -3.26
CA ALA A 219 -5.44 2.28 -3.92
C ALA A 219 -6.43 3.25 -3.26
N ALA A 220 -7.65 2.80 -2.95
CA ALA A 220 -8.66 3.61 -2.28
C ALA A 220 -8.16 4.07 -0.90
N VAL A 221 -7.62 3.17 -0.08
CA VAL A 221 -7.10 3.54 1.24
C VAL A 221 -5.92 4.51 1.12
N THR A 222 -5.01 4.31 0.15
CA THR A 222 -3.93 5.29 -0.12
C THR A 222 -4.43 6.65 -0.55
N TYR A 223 -5.46 6.68 -1.39
CA TYR A 223 -6.04 7.92 -1.86
C TYR A 223 -6.70 8.72 -0.73
N PHE A 224 -7.51 8.07 0.10
CA PHE A 224 -8.23 8.74 1.18
C PHE A 224 -7.32 9.18 2.34
N ALA A 225 -6.29 8.41 2.67
CA ALA A 225 -5.37 8.81 3.74
C ALA A 225 -4.34 9.87 3.32
N ASP A 226 -4.10 10.06 2.01
CA ASP A 226 -3.25 11.13 1.46
C ASP A 226 -4.03 12.42 1.13
N GLN A 227 -5.35 12.34 1.06
CA GLN A 227 -6.25 13.48 0.80
C GLN A 227 -5.99 14.71 1.71
N PRO A 228 -5.86 14.58 3.06
CA PRO A 228 -5.63 15.74 3.92
C PRO A 228 -4.28 16.43 3.66
N ASN A 229 -3.27 15.70 3.21
CA ASN A 229 -1.95 16.28 2.93
C ASN A 229 -1.95 17.06 1.60
N ARG A 230 -2.69 16.58 0.60
CA ARG A 230 -2.84 17.29 -0.67
C ARG A 230 -3.64 18.58 -0.55
N THR A 231 -4.66 18.60 0.31
CA THR A 231 -5.41 19.83 0.60
C THR A 231 -4.54 20.81 1.36
N LEU A 232 -3.89 20.37 2.45
CA LEU A 232 -2.99 21.21 3.24
C LEU A 232 -1.85 21.82 2.38
N LYS A 233 -1.21 21.01 1.53
CA LYS A 233 -0.16 21.48 0.62
C LYS A 233 -0.67 22.53 -0.36
N ARG A 234 -1.85 22.32 -0.95
CA ARG A 234 -2.46 23.29 -1.86
C ARG A 234 -2.78 24.61 -1.15
N ASP A 235 -3.34 24.52 0.05
CA ASP A 235 -3.72 25.68 0.86
C ASP A 235 -2.47 26.47 1.28
N CYS A 236 -1.40 25.78 1.69
CA CYS A 236 -0.11 26.40 1.98
C CYS A 236 0.54 27.07 0.77
N VAL A 237 0.49 26.46 -0.42
CA VAL A 237 1.02 27.09 -1.66
C VAL A 237 0.29 28.40 -1.94
N ASN A 238 -1.04 28.38 -1.89
CA ASN A 238 -1.85 29.58 -2.14
C ASN A 238 -1.58 30.66 -1.08
N ALA A 239 -1.52 30.28 0.20
CA ALA A 239 -1.28 31.22 1.29
C ALA A 239 0.14 31.83 1.20
N VAL A 240 1.17 31.03 0.93
CA VAL A 240 2.55 31.51 0.75
C VAL A 240 2.67 32.45 -0.44
N HIS A 241 2.00 32.17 -1.57
CA HIS A 241 1.97 33.11 -2.70
C HIS A 241 1.30 34.44 -2.33
N GLY A 242 0.18 34.40 -1.59
CA GLY A 242 -0.47 35.61 -1.09
C GLY A 242 0.43 36.42 -0.15
N ILE A 243 1.17 35.75 0.74
CA ILE A 243 2.13 36.39 1.64
C ILE A 243 3.31 36.98 0.86
N TYR A 244 3.86 36.24 -0.10
CA TYR A 244 4.94 36.73 -0.95
C TYR A 244 4.51 38.00 -1.67
N TYR A 245 3.34 37.97 -2.31
CA TYR A 245 2.77 39.14 -3.00
C TYR A 245 2.56 40.32 -2.04
N PHE A 246 2.05 40.08 -0.83
CA PHE A 246 1.97 41.10 0.22
C PHE A 246 3.34 41.74 0.52
N THR A 247 4.37 40.93 0.79
CA THR A 247 5.69 41.42 1.22
C THR A 247 6.54 42.03 0.11
N GLU A 248 6.28 41.70 -1.16
CA GLU A 248 7.04 42.20 -2.31
C GLU A 248 6.73 43.69 -2.60
N HIS A 249 5.50 44.14 -2.34
CA HIS A 249 5.02 45.50 -2.60
C HIS A 249 5.32 46.45 -1.45
N LYS A 250 6.61 46.73 -1.20
CA LYS A 250 7.07 47.57 -0.07
C LYS A 250 6.48 48.98 -0.10
N GLU A 251 6.24 49.52 -1.28
CA GLU A 251 5.61 50.82 -1.50
C GLU A 251 4.16 50.89 -1.03
N MET A 252 3.48 49.73 -0.89
CA MET A 252 2.13 49.60 -0.35
C MET A 252 2.12 49.27 1.14
N ILE A 253 3.27 49.20 1.79
CA ILE A 253 3.42 48.85 3.21
C ILE A 253 3.85 50.07 4.03
N ASP A 254 4.51 51.04 3.38
CA ASP A 254 5.09 52.18 4.06
C ASP A 254 4.06 53.30 4.34
N GLY A 255 3.98 53.76 5.59
CA GLY A 255 2.98 54.75 6.03
C GLY A 255 2.99 56.10 5.29
N PRO A 256 4.14 56.68 4.90
CA PRO A 256 4.19 57.92 4.14
C PRO A 256 3.55 57.83 2.74
N THR A 257 3.48 56.65 2.13
CA THR A 257 2.99 56.47 0.75
C THR A 257 1.46 56.47 0.65
N ILE A 258 0.74 56.55 1.78
CA ILE A 258 -0.72 56.68 1.79
C ILE A 258 -1.18 58.06 1.32
N LEU A 259 -0.30 59.06 1.38
CA LEU A 259 -0.55 60.44 0.96
C LEU A 259 -0.55 60.59 -0.58
N PRO A 260 -0.99 61.73 -1.14
CA PRO A 260 -1.15 61.91 -2.59
C PRO A 260 0.11 61.69 -3.45
N ASN A 261 1.31 61.76 -2.85
CA ASN A 261 2.58 61.56 -3.55
C ASN A 261 3.03 60.09 -3.64
N GLY A 262 2.25 59.14 -3.10
CA GLY A 262 2.55 57.70 -3.17
C GLY A 262 1.90 56.99 -4.38
N PRO A 263 1.90 55.65 -4.40
CA PRO A 263 1.29 54.85 -5.47
C PRO A 263 -0.19 55.19 -5.71
N SER A 264 -0.72 55.01 -6.92
CA SER A 264 -2.12 55.36 -7.22
C SER A 264 -3.13 54.59 -6.36
N LEU A 265 -4.34 55.13 -6.17
CA LEU A 265 -5.38 54.44 -5.41
C LEU A 265 -5.77 53.10 -6.07
N SER A 266 -5.68 53.03 -7.40
CA SER A 266 -5.87 51.78 -8.15
C SER A 266 -4.80 50.74 -7.80
N ALA A 267 -3.55 51.14 -7.59
CA ALA A 267 -2.49 50.20 -7.24
C ALA A 267 -2.70 49.59 -5.84
N TYR A 268 -3.20 50.37 -4.88
CA TYR A 268 -3.63 49.83 -3.57
C TYR A 268 -4.84 48.89 -3.69
N GLN A 269 -5.74 49.18 -4.62
CA GLN A 269 -6.90 48.33 -4.88
C GLN A 269 -6.47 46.99 -5.49
N ASP A 270 -5.64 47.03 -6.53
CA ASP A 270 -5.07 45.83 -7.15
C ASP A 270 -4.30 44.98 -6.13
N TRP A 271 -3.51 45.63 -5.27
CA TRP A 271 -2.78 44.96 -4.19
C TRP A 271 -3.72 44.24 -3.21
N SER A 272 -4.77 44.93 -2.76
CA SER A 272 -5.77 44.35 -1.86
C SER A 272 -6.56 43.21 -2.53
N ASP A 273 -6.90 43.35 -3.81
CA ASP A 273 -7.68 42.37 -4.57
C ASP A 273 -6.88 41.10 -4.84
N GLU A 274 -5.58 41.20 -5.11
CA GLU A 274 -4.72 40.04 -5.31
C GLU A 274 -4.52 39.23 -4.01
N ILE A 275 -4.29 39.89 -2.87
CA ILE A 275 -4.24 39.22 -1.55
C ILE A 275 -5.56 38.46 -1.29
N ASN A 276 -6.69 39.10 -1.59
CA ASN A 276 -8.01 38.49 -1.44
C ASN A 276 -8.22 37.30 -2.41
N ARG A 277 -7.65 37.35 -3.62
CA ARG A 277 -7.69 36.24 -4.59
C ARG A 277 -6.97 35.00 -4.07
N TYR A 278 -5.83 35.16 -3.42
CA TYR A 278 -5.09 34.05 -2.80
C TYR A 278 -5.76 33.49 -1.55
N ALA A 279 -6.44 34.35 -0.78
CA ALA A 279 -7.19 33.93 0.41
C ALA A 279 -8.49 33.18 0.08
N ALA A 280 -9.24 33.64 -0.93
CA ALA A 280 -10.57 33.13 -1.27
C ALA A 280 -10.73 31.60 -1.43
N PRO A 281 -9.81 30.87 -2.10
CA PRO A 281 -9.97 29.42 -2.28
C PRO A 281 -9.63 28.59 -1.03
N ILE A 282 -9.11 29.21 0.03
CA ILE A 282 -8.66 28.52 1.24
C ILE A 282 -9.85 28.30 2.20
N PRO A 283 -10.20 27.04 2.54
CA PRO A 283 -11.30 26.74 3.45
C PRO A 283 -11.06 27.28 4.87
N GLU A 284 -12.12 27.42 5.66
CA GLU A 284 -12.03 27.78 7.07
C GLU A 284 -11.27 26.71 7.87
N GLY A 285 -10.11 27.07 8.38
CA GLY A 285 -9.15 26.27 9.16
C GLY A 285 -7.99 27.17 9.60
N ASP A 286 -6.97 26.65 10.28
CA ASP A 286 -5.91 27.48 10.89
C ASP A 286 -5.22 28.44 9.88
N ILE A 287 -4.92 27.93 8.68
CA ILE A 287 -4.36 28.74 7.57
C ILE A 287 -5.41 29.71 7.01
N GLY A 288 -6.62 29.22 6.77
CA GLY A 288 -7.69 29.99 6.15
C GLY A 288 -8.14 31.17 7.01
N VAL A 289 -8.33 30.99 8.31
CA VAL A 289 -8.73 32.06 9.24
C VAL A 289 -7.71 33.20 9.20
N SER A 290 -6.43 32.87 9.33
CA SER A 290 -5.33 33.84 9.30
C SER A 290 -5.24 34.55 7.94
N MET A 291 -5.30 33.80 6.83
CA MET A 291 -5.21 34.37 5.49
C MET A 291 -6.41 35.24 5.11
N HIS A 292 -7.64 34.86 5.50
CA HIS A 292 -8.84 35.69 5.34
C HIS A 292 -8.74 36.97 6.17
N ARG A 293 -8.07 36.91 7.33
CA ARG A 293 -7.82 38.09 8.15
C ARG A 293 -6.82 39.04 7.51
N VAL A 294 -5.75 38.53 6.91
CA VAL A 294 -4.84 39.33 6.07
C VAL A 294 -5.59 40.03 4.94
N ALA A 295 -6.47 39.31 4.22
CA ALA A 295 -7.29 39.88 3.15
C ALA A 295 -8.34 40.90 3.65
N SER A 296 -8.84 40.78 4.88
CA SER A 296 -9.71 41.78 5.50
C SER A 296 -8.93 43.04 5.88
N LEU A 297 -7.73 42.86 6.45
CA LEU A 297 -6.86 43.95 6.84
C LEU A 297 -6.34 44.74 5.63
N SER A 298 -6.04 44.09 4.50
CA SER A 298 -5.65 44.78 3.27
C SER A 298 -6.75 45.72 2.75
N LYS A 299 -8.02 45.30 2.82
CA LYS A 299 -9.18 46.15 2.50
C LYS A 299 -9.33 47.33 3.47
N GLN A 300 -9.06 47.11 4.76
CA GLN A 300 -9.06 48.19 5.76
C GLN A 300 -7.95 49.21 5.47
N ALA A 301 -6.76 48.74 5.10
CA ALA A 301 -5.65 49.60 4.66
C ALA A 301 -6.04 50.43 3.43
N LEU A 302 -6.61 49.82 2.39
CA LEU A 302 -7.12 50.52 1.20
C LEU A 302 -8.15 51.61 1.56
N ASN A 303 -9.09 51.31 2.46
CA ASN A 303 -10.09 52.28 2.89
C ASN A 303 -9.45 53.47 3.63
N LEU A 304 -8.41 53.23 4.43
CA LEU A 304 -7.66 54.28 5.11
C LEU A 304 -6.86 55.15 4.13
N VAL A 305 -6.27 54.55 3.08
CA VAL A 305 -5.62 55.31 1.99
C VAL A 305 -6.64 56.18 1.25
N ARG A 306 -7.81 55.64 0.95
CA ARG A 306 -8.91 56.39 0.31
C ARG A 306 -9.34 57.57 1.17
N ASP A 307 -9.55 57.36 2.48
CA ASP A 307 -9.89 58.42 3.43
C ASP A 307 -8.80 59.50 3.52
N ALA A 308 -7.53 59.08 3.60
CA ALA A 308 -6.38 59.99 3.66
C ALA A 308 -6.31 60.91 2.42
N ARG A 309 -6.65 60.40 1.24
CA ARG A 309 -6.58 61.14 -0.03
C ARG A 309 -7.79 62.00 -0.33
N ASN A 310 -8.93 61.71 0.30
CA ASN A 310 -10.14 62.52 0.18
C ASN A 310 -10.06 63.83 1.00
N ASP A 311 -9.09 63.95 1.90
CA ASP A 311 -8.86 65.12 2.74
C ASP A 311 -7.35 65.47 2.75
N PRO A 312 -6.83 66.01 1.63
CA PRO A 312 -5.39 66.23 1.43
C PRO A 312 -4.83 67.38 2.29
N ASP A 313 -5.68 68.33 2.70
CA ASP A 313 -5.31 69.49 3.51
C ASP A 313 -5.54 69.26 5.02
N ALA A 314 -5.67 68.00 5.43
CA ALA A 314 -5.86 67.61 6.81
C ALA A 314 -4.76 68.17 7.74
N PRO A 315 -5.09 68.59 8.97
CA PRO A 315 -4.09 69.02 9.95
C PRO A 315 -3.01 67.96 10.17
N GLN A 316 -1.76 68.39 10.40
CA GLN A 316 -0.61 67.49 10.60
C GLN A 316 -0.88 66.38 11.63
N ALA A 317 -1.54 66.71 12.74
CA ALA A 317 -1.89 65.73 13.78
C ALA A 317 -2.77 64.58 13.25
N LYS A 318 -3.77 64.89 12.40
CA LYS A 318 -4.66 63.91 11.77
C LYS A 318 -3.92 63.07 10.73
N THR A 319 -3.00 63.69 9.98
CA THR A 319 -2.13 62.99 9.03
C THR A 319 -1.21 61.99 9.75
N THR A 320 -0.58 62.39 10.86
CA THR A 320 0.24 61.49 11.68
C THR A 320 -0.58 60.36 12.29
N GLU A 321 -1.79 60.63 12.78
CA GLU A 321 -2.71 59.60 13.29
C GLU A 321 -3.07 58.56 12.22
N ARG A 322 -3.39 59.01 11.00
CA ARG A 322 -3.68 58.11 9.86
C ARG A 322 -2.48 57.21 9.54
N GLN A 323 -1.26 57.75 9.54
CA GLN A 323 -0.04 56.97 9.32
C GLN A 323 0.18 55.91 10.42
N ILE A 324 -0.03 56.28 11.70
CA ILE A 324 0.08 55.34 12.83
C ILE A 324 -0.95 54.21 12.69
N ASN A 325 -2.21 54.54 12.38
CA ASN A 325 -3.27 53.56 12.18
C ASN A 325 -2.97 52.64 10.98
N TYR A 326 -2.39 53.18 9.92
CA TYR A 326 -1.96 52.40 8.76
C TYR A 326 -0.87 51.39 9.14
N TYR A 327 0.19 51.83 9.82
CA TYR A 327 1.24 50.93 10.31
C TYR A 327 0.70 49.86 11.25
N LYS A 328 -0.30 50.18 12.09
CA LYS A 328 -0.95 49.20 12.95
C LYS A 328 -1.65 48.09 12.15
N ILE A 329 -2.36 48.45 11.09
CA ILE A 329 -3.01 47.48 10.19
C ILE A 329 -1.95 46.59 9.52
N ILE A 330 -0.89 47.19 9.00
CA ILE A 330 0.23 46.47 8.37
C ILE A 330 0.90 45.50 9.34
N ASN A 331 1.18 45.91 10.58
CA ASN A 331 1.75 45.04 11.59
C ASN A 331 0.84 43.87 11.94
N GLN A 332 -0.47 44.11 12.04
CA GLN A 332 -1.45 43.02 12.21
C GLN A 332 -1.44 42.05 11.03
N MET A 333 -1.27 42.54 9.79
CA MET A 333 -1.10 41.66 8.64
C MET A 333 0.15 40.79 8.79
N TYR A 334 1.29 41.37 9.19
CA TYR A 334 2.51 40.59 9.45
C TYR A 334 2.31 39.51 10.53
N ASP A 335 1.64 39.83 11.63
CA ASP A 335 1.35 38.87 12.71
C ASP A 335 0.52 37.67 12.20
N GLU A 336 -0.50 37.94 11.38
CA GLU A 336 -1.33 36.89 10.77
C GLU A 336 -0.55 36.09 9.70
N THR A 337 0.32 36.74 8.92
CA THR A 337 1.20 36.00 7.98
C THR A 337 2.16 35.06 8.70
N HIS A 338 2.64 35.43 9.88
CA HIS A 338 3.51 34.57 10.68
C HIS A 338 2.79 33.30 11.13
N GLN A 339 1.52 33.41 11.55
CA GLN A 339 0.69 32.26 11.91
C GLN A 339 0.49 31.32 10.73
N VAL A 340 0.25 31.86 9.53
CA VAL A 340 0.16 31.05 8.29
C VAL A 340 1.47 30.30 8.01
N LEU A 341 2.61 30.98 8.11
CA LEU A 341 3.92 30.35 7.87
C LEU A 341 4.22 29.25 8.89
N GLN A 342 3.87 29.44 10.16
CA GLN A 342 3.98 28.40 11.19
C GLN A 342 3.08 27.20 10.91
N ALA A 343 1.84 27.42 10.48
CA ALA A 343 0.91 26.34 10.12
C ALA A 343 1.36 25.55 8.88
N CYS A 344 2.16 26.19 8.02
CA CYS A 344 2.75 25.58 6.82
C CYS A 344 4.16 25.01 7.03
N ASP A 345 4.71 25.10 8.24
CA ASP A 345 6.02 24.58 8.56
C ASP A 345 6.02 23.03 8.41
N GLY A 346 7.01 22.50 7.69
CA GLY A 346 7.10 21.07 7.39
C GLY A 346 6.23 20.53 6.25
N VAL A 347 5.45 21.36 5.55
CA VAL A 347 4.61 20.90 4.41
C VAL A 347 5.41 20.78 3.09
N PHE A 348 6.55 21.48 3.00
CA PHE A 348 7.38 21.56 1.80
C PHE A 348 8.71 20.80 1.88
N HIS A 349 8.97 20.12 3.00
CA HIS A 349 10.09 19.19 3.18
C HIS A 349 9.67 17.77 2.79
#